data_AF-A0A3T1D8T5-F1
#
_entry.id   AF-A0A3T1D8T5-F1
#
_cell.length_a   1.000
_cell.length_b   1.000
_cell.length_c   1.000
_cell.angle_alpha   90.00
_cell.angle_beta   90.00
_cell.angle_gamma   90.00
#
_symmetry.space_group_name_H-M   'P 1'
#
loop_
_entity.id
_entity.type
_entity.pdbx_description
1 polymer ?
#
loop_
_entity_poly.entity_id
_entity_poly.type
_entity_poly.pdbx_seq_one_letter_code
_entity_poly.pdbx_strand_id
1 'polypeptide(L)'
;MEGELSQSAPSFYYLGQNAVLEAPGLLHGNEEISIGQEAIISSGHRLIVTTPINGSRPKIIIGDGVQADIGLIITAEQHVELERLVWCGPHVYLSDTEAEYRQTGLPISKQGSRKGSRNRLFIGEGTYLGANSVIEGPIVIGKGCVVGAGSVVRGDVPDYSVVSGVPAKLTEMFDTIAEDWIKVDTETDIAEVLQRRRDHPLLSICIPTYNRSKELIECLESVMPQTSASGLIEVCVSDNASDDATPAILAEYVMKYPQLRVVRQAENIGGERNYLEIVKFARGKYAKLHGDDDYFVPGAVQPILYALLYKKCRFLFIDVLRNDGTVEVMEGMDTLLKELSLATGFITSIVVDREALLSLPDLDRFIGTSLNHIYWLYALLQEDPRFCLLKLSMFRYEFNAPRGYNYGDVAIRGYLEILKHFVGKGITEQVYVAEKKILLDRFVLPRLELMIEIGFQFDYEGFEAVFTEHYDQEPYYEEYLTEVRRILAVVPRENEGSSL
;
A
#
# COMPACT_ATOMS: atom_id res chain seq x y z
N MET A 1 -52.69 -28.97 -14.50
CA MET A 1 -52.25 -27.56 -14.46
C MET A 1 -51.33 -27.45 -13.26
N GLU A 2 -50.10 -27.91 -13.42
CA GLU A 2 -49.04 -27.75 -12.43
C GLU A 2 -47.98 -26.92 -13.15
N GLY A 3 -47.97 -25.62 -12.85
CA GLY A 3 -46.90 -24.72 -13.27
C GLY A 3 -45.94 -24.62 -12.11
N GLU A 4 -44.84 -25.37 -12.17
CA GLU A 4 -43.65 -25.11 -11.37
C GLU A 4 -43.11 -23.72 -11.77
N LEU A 5 -43.36 -22.72 -10.93
CA LEU A 5 -42.60 -21.48 -10.94
C LEU A 5 -41.20 -21.81 -10.41
N SER A 6 -40.31 -22.17 -11.32
CA SER A 6 -38.87 -22.07 -11.12
C SER A 6 -38.54 -20.60 -10.80
N GLN A 7 -38.48 -20.25 -9.51
CA GLN A 7 -37.87 -19.00 -9.08
C GLN A 7 -36.36 -19.18 -9.26
N SER A 8 -35.84 -18.70 -10.38
CA SER A 8 -34.42 -18.42 -10.51
C SER A 8 -34.00 -17.57 -9.31
N ALA A 9 -32.95 -17.99 -8.59
CA ALA A 9 -32.35 -17.17 -7.55
C ALA A 9 -32.16 -15.73 -8.09
N PRO A 10 -32.53 -14.69 -7.35
CA PRO A 10 -32.42 -13.34 -7.87
C PRO A 10 -30.95 -13.04 -8.15
N SER A 11 -30.65 -12.67 -9.40
CA SER A 11 -29.28 -12.39 -9.82
C SER A 11 -28.81 -11.10 -9.17
N PHE A 12 -27.79 -11.18 -8.33
CA PHE A 12 -27.07 -10.00 -7.87
C PHE A 12 -26.30 -9.36 -9.04
N TYR A 13 -25.93 -8.08 -8.92
CA TYR A 13 -24.92 -7.49 -9.81
C TYR A 13 -23.59 -8.25 -9.67
N TYR A 14 -23.19 -8.51 -8.43
CA TYR A 14 -22.06 -9.36 -8.08
C TYR A 14 -22.29 -9.99 -6.70
N LEU A 15 -21.93 -11.27 -6.56
CA LEU A 15 -21.92 -11.98 -5.30
C LEU A 15 -20.57 -12.68 -5.16
N GLY A 16 -19.77 -12.21 -4.20
CA GLY A 16 -18.43 -12.70 -3.95
C GLY A 16 -18.40 -14.12 -3.41
N GLN A 17 -17.24 -14.76 -3.57
CA GLN A 17 -16.99 -16.08 -2.99
C GLN A 17 -17.16 -16.04 -1.47
N ASN A 18 -17.81 -17.05 -0.90
CA ASN A 18 -18.07 -17.17 0.54
C ASN A 18 -18.89 -16.00 1.15
N ALA A 19 -19.54 -15.17 0.32
CA ALA A 19 -20.49 -14.18 0.81
C ALA A 19 -21.73 -14.88 1.40
N VAL A 20 -22.19 -14.41 2.56
CA VAL A 20 -23.33 -14.97 3.28
C VAL A 20 -24.37 -13.88 3.54
N LEU A 21 -25.58 -14.10 3.04
CA LEU A 21 -26.78 -13.35 3.43
C LEU A 21 -27.76 -14.29 4.13
N GLU A 22 -27.94 -14.11 5.43
CA GLU A 22 -28.82 -14.97 6.23
C GLU A 22 -30.29 -14.59 6.07
N ALA A 23 -31.15 -15.60 5.94
CA ALA A 23 -32.60 -15.43 5.91
C ALA A 23 -33.19 -15.34 7.34
N PRO A 24 -34.31 -14.62 7.54
CA PRO A 24 -35.05 -13.84 6.54
C PRO A 24 -34.38 -12.50 6.23
N GLY A 25 -34.54 -12.01 5.01
CA GLY A 25 -34.08 -10.68 4.59
C GLY A 25 -34.99 -10.12 3.49
N LEU A 26 -34.96 -8.81 3.29
CA LEU A 26 -35.70 -8.12 2.22
C LEU A 26 -34.72 -7.52 1.22
N LEU A 27 -34.85 -7.90 -0.05
CA LEU A 27 -34.04 -7.39 -1.14
C LEU A 27 -34.95 -6.76 -2.20
N HIS A 28 -34.54 -5.61 -2.74
CA HIS A 28 -35.17 -4.99 -3.88
C HIS A 28 -34.12 -4.33 -4.78
N GLY A 29 -34.09 -4.72 -6.05
CA GLY A 29 -33.09 -4.27 -7.02
C GLY A 29 -31.79 -5.03 -6.97
N ASN A 30 -31.86 -6.35 -6.75
CA ASN A 30 -30.71 -7.25 -6.61
C ASN A 30 -29.71 -7.11 -7.77
N GLU A 31 -30.19 -6.84 -8.98
CA GLU A 31 -29.41 -6.60 -10.20
C GLU A 31 -28.49 -5.37 -10.12
N GLU A 32 -28.66 -4.53 -9.08
CA GLU A 32 -27.83 -3.36 -8.78
C GLU A 32 -27.26 -3.43 -7.35
N ILE A 33 -27.20 -4.62 -6.76
CA ILE A 33 -26.55 -4.88 -5.47
C ILE A 33 -25.30 -5.74 -5.70
N SER A 34 -24.15 -5.24 -5.23
CA SER A 34 -22.87 -5.93 -5.26
C SER A 34 -22.43 -6.28 -3.84
N ILE A 35 -22.09 -7.55 -3.61
CA ILE A 35 -21.64 -8.05 -2.31
C ILE A 35 -20.29 -8.72 -2.49
N GLY A 36 -19.29 -8.26 -1.75
CA GLY A 36 -17.90 -8.68 -1.83
C GLY A 36 -17.66 -10.08 -1.27
N GLN A 37 -16.43 -10.56 -1.44
CA GLN A 37 -15.98 -11.85 -0.94
C GLN A 37 -16.01 -11.88 0.58
N GLU A 38 -16.39 -13.00 1.16
CA GLU A 38 -16.40 -13.21 2.63
C GLU A 38 -17.24 -12.19 3.43
N ALA A 39 -18.09 -11.41 2.76
CA ALA A 39 -19.03 -10.52 3.43
C ALA A 39 -20.12 -11.35 4.12
N ILE A 40 -20.39 -11.06 5.39
CA ILE A 40 -21.39 -11.76 6.20
C ILE A 40 -22.43 -10.75 6.66
N ILE A 41 -23.68 -10.94 6.21
CA ILE A 41 -24.83 -10.13 6.58
C ILE A 41 -25.85 -11.02 7.26
N SER A 42 -26.02 -10.79 8.56
CA SER A 42 -26.96 -11.55 9.38
C SER A 42 -28.43 -11.29 9.02
N SER A 43 -29.29 -12.11 9.60
CA SER A 43 -30.73 -12.07 9.34
C SER A 43 -31.38 -10.72 9.68
N GLY A 44 -32.53 -10.47 9.05
CA GLY A 44 -33.32 -9.24 9.21
C GLY A 44 -32.86 -8.08 8.32
N HIS A 45 -31.87 -8.29 7.45
CA HIS A 45 -31.36 -7.24 6.58
C HIS A 45 -32.40 -6.71 5.58
N ARG A 46 -32.28 -5.43 5.21
CA ARG A 46 -33.10 -4.78 4.18
C ARG A 46 -32.20 -4.01 3.23
N LEU A 47 -32.00 -4.51 2.01
CA LEU A 47 -31.20 -3.86 0.97
C LEU A 47 -32.14 -3.42 -0.16
N ILE A 48 -32.35 -2.11 -0.31
CA ILE A 48 -33.41 -1.56 -1.16
C ILE A 48 -32.84 -0.48 -2.08
N VAL A 49 -32.89 -0.73 -3.38
CA VAL A 49 -32.71 0.29 -4.42
C VAL A 49 -34.04 1.00 -4.64
N THR A 50 -34.10 2.32 -4.42
CA THR A 50 -35.38 3.07 -4.41
C THR A 50 -35.79 3.62 -5.77
N THR A 51 -34.90 3.54 -6.76
CA THR A 51 -35.11 4.00 -8.14
C THR A 51 -35.42 2.85 -9.09
N PRO A 52 -35.95 3.13 -10.31
CA PRO A 52 -36.09 2.12 -11.35
C PRO A 52 -34.77 1.36 -11.60
N ILE A 53 -34.88 0.04 -11.60
CA ILE A 53 -33.77 -0.90 -11.76
C ILE A 53 -33.53 -1.10 -13.26
N ASN A 54 -32.28 -0.94 -13.70
CA ASN A 54 -31.86 -1.22 -15.08
C ASN A 54 -30.65 -2.15 -15.17
N GLY A 55 -29.96 -2.40 -14.05
CA GLY A 55 -28.85 -3.36 -13.96
C GLY A 55 -27.53 -2.86 -14.60
N SER A 56 -27.42 -1.58 -14.96
CA SER A 56 -26.23 -1.04 -15.63
C SER A 56 -25.01 -0.90 -14.72
N ARG A 57 -25.23 -0.71 -13.41
CA ARG A 57 -24.19 -0.56 -12.39
C ARG A 57 -24.77 -0.84 -11.00
N PRO A 58 -23.95 -1.23 -10.02
CA PRO A 58 -24.42 -1.38 -8.66
C PRO A 58 -24.69 0.01 -8.04
N LYS A 59 -25.70 0.07 -7.17
CA LYS A 59 -26.03 1.23 -6.32
C LYS A 59 -25.86 0.91 -4.84
N ILE A 60 -25.93 -0.35 -4.45
CA ILE A 60 -25.51 -0.81 -3.12
C ILE A 60 -24.26 -1.65 -3.34
N ILE A 61 -23.15 -1.23 -2.75
CA ILE A 61 -21.86 -1.93 -2.81
C ILE A 61 -21.46 -2.24 -1.37
N ILE A 62 -21.31 -3.53 -1.08
CA ILE A 62 -20.84 -4.05 0.19
C ILE A 62 -19.50 -4.73 -0.11
N GLY A 63 -18.40 -4.18 0.41
CA GLY A 63 -17.05 -4.63 0.12
C GLY A 63 -16.68 -5.98 0.73
N ASP A 64 -15.47 -6.43 0.44
CA ASP A 64 -14.95 -7.71 0.93
C ASP A 64 -14.82 -7.74 2.46
N GLY A 65 -15.19 -8.85 3.07
CA GLY A 65 -15.08 -9.07 4.52
C GLY A 65 -15.92 -8.12 5.37
N VAL A 66 -16.88 -7.40 4.77
CA VAL A 66 -17.85 -6.60 5.54
C VAL A 66 -18.67 -7.52 6.44
N GLN A 67 -18.78 -7.15 7.71
CA GLN A 67 -19.60 -7.87 8.67
C GLN A 67 -20.74 -6.99 9.13
N ALA A 68 -21.95 -7.52 9.07
CA ALA A 68 -23.15 -6.84 9.53
C ALA A 68 -23.99 -7.76 10.39
N ASP A 69 -24.17 -7.35 11.64
CA ASP A 69 -25.06 -8.04 12.58
C ASP A 69 -26.53 -7.84 12.17
N ILE A 70 -27.44 -8.40 12.96
CA ILE A 70 -28.86 -8.48 12.65
C ILE A 70 -29.47 -7.13 12.27
N GLY A 71 -30.29 -7.14 11.22
CA GLY A 71 -31.13 -6.00 10.88
C GLY A 71 -30.42 -4.80 10.26
N LEU A 72 -29.32 -5.00 9.52
CA LEU A 72 -28.74 -3.94 8.67
C LEU A 72 -29.79 -3.42 7.66
N ILE A 73 -29.97 -2.11 7.58
CA ILE A 73 -30.86 -1.48 6.61
C ILE A 73 -30.06 -0.54 5.72
N ILE A 74 -30.09 -0.78 4.41
CA ILE A 74 -29.53 0.10 3.39
C ILE A 74 -30.62 0.49 2.40
N THR A 75 -30.84 1.79 2.24
CA THR A 75 -31.70 2.35 1.18
C THR A 75 -30.86 3.24 0.27
N ALA A 76 -30.75 2.88 -1.01
CA ALA A 76 -29.94 3.60 -1.99
C ALA A 76 -30.80 4.14 -3.13
N GLU A 77 -30.74 5.45 -3.37
CA GLU A 77 -31.28 6.08 -4.58
C GLU A 77 -30.21 6.18 -5.68
N GLN A 78 -28.97 6.49 -5.32
CA GLN A 78 -27.89 6.78 -6.24
C GLN A 78 -26.69 5.84 -6.05
N HIS A 79 -26.13 5.81 -4.84
CA HIS A 79 -24.92 5.07 -4.50
C HIS A 79 -24.70 5.03 -2.98
N VAL A 80 -24.74 3.84 -2.39
CA VAL A 80 -24.29 3.54 -1.03
C VAL A 80 -23.19 2.51 -1.12
N GLU A 81 -22.02 2.83 -0.57
CA GLU A 81 -20.84 1.97 -0.60
C GLU A 81 -20.23 1.82 0.79
N LEU A 82 -20.03 0.57 1.18
CA LEU A 82 -19.23 0.17 2.33
C LEU A 82 -17.97 -0.47 1.77
N GLU A 83 -16.81 0.12 2.05
CA GLU A 83 -15.53 -0.49 1.70
C GLU A 83 -15.28 -1.77 2.49
N ARG A 84 -14.19 -2.47 2.14
CA ARG A 84 -13.79 -3.72 2.77
C ARG A 84 -13.64 -3.59 4.29
N LEU A 85 -13.91 -4.69 4.99
CA LEU A 85 -13.73 -4.83 6.44
C LEU A 85 -14.52 -3.81 7.29
N VAL A 86 -15.55 -3.14 6.73
CA VAL A 86 -16.49 -2.35 7.53
C VAL A 86 -17.28 -3.29 8.44
N TRP A 87 -17.46 -2.90 9.70
CA TRP A 87 -18.26 -3.66 10.66
C TRP A 87 -19.47 -2.86 11.11
N CYS A 88 -20.66 -3.37 10.81
CA CYS A 88 -21.93 -2.85 11.28
C CYS A 88 -22.43 -3.65 12.49
N GLY A 89 -22.66 -2.97 13.61
CA GLY A 89 -23.44 -3.50 14.72
C GLY A 89 -24.91 -3.72 14.36
N PRO A 90 -25.72 -4.23 15.28
CA PRO A 90 -27.11 -4.54 15.01
C PRO A 90 -27.93 -3.27 14.72
N HIS A 91 -28.87 -3.39 13.78
CA HIS A 91 -29.84 -2.35 13.43
C HIS A 91 -29.24 -1.02 12.93
N VAL A 92 -28.08 -1.06 12.27
CA VAL A 92 -27.51 0.10 11.57
C VAL A 92 -28.39 0.47 10.37
N TYR A 93 -28.65 1.78 10.21
CA TYR A 93 -29.41 2.34 9.09
C TYR A 93 -28.52 3.25 8.23
N LEU A 94 -28.48 2.99 6.93
CA LEU A 94 -27.71 3.72 5.93
C LEU A 94 -28.62 4.21 4.79
N SER A 95 -28.56 5.50 4.48
CA SER A 95 -29.28 6.09 3.35
C SER A 95 -28.51 7.24 2.70
N ASP A 96 -28.38 7.23 1.38
CA ASP A 96 -27.81 8.33 0.60
C ASP A 96 -28.82 9.44 0.26
N THR A 97 -30.08 9.27 0.67
CA THR A 97 -31.20 10.09 0.23
C THR A 97 -31.70 11.01 1.32
N GLU A 98 -31.95 12.28 0.97
CA GLU A 98 -32.71 13.22 1.79
C GLU A 98 -34.06 13.51 1.12
N ALA A 99 -35.16 13.39 1.87
CA ALA A 99 -36.48 13.77 1.37
C ALA A 99 -36.58 15.28 1.10
N GLU A 100 -37.20 15.67 -0.01
CA GLU A 100 -37.58 17.07 -0.22
C GLU A 100 -38.77 17.42 0.68
N TYR A 101 -38.66 18.56 1.36
CA TYR A 101 -39.67 19.01 2.33
C TYR A 101 -40.02 20.50 2.22
N ARG A 102 -39.28 21.25 1.38
CA ARG A 102 -39.39 22.72 1.30
C ARG A 102 -40.56 23.19 0.44
N GLN A 103 -41.22 22.31 -0.31
CA GLN A 103 -42.44 22.66 -1.06
C GLN A 103 -43.65 22.63 -0.13
N THR A 104 -43.77 23.66 0.71
CA THR A 104 -44.86 23.79 1.70
C THR A 104 -46.24 23.69 1.02
N GLY A 105 -47.11 22.83 1.56
CA GLY A 105 -48.46 22.58 1.03
C GLY A 105 -48.57 21.35 0.13
N LEU A 106 -47.44 20.80 -0.36
CA LEU A 106 -47.40 19.51 -1.04
C LEU A 106 -47.00 18.41 -0.03
N PRO A 107 -47.71 17.27 0.08
CA PRO A 107 -47.28 16.16 0.94
C PRO A 107 -45.87 15.67 0.57
N ILE A 108 -45.03 15.30 1.55
CA ILE A 108 -43.62 14.86 1.34
C ILE A 108 -43.52 13.77 0.26
N SER A 109 -44.46 12.82 0.26
CA SER A 109 -44.51 11.72 -0.73
C SER A 109 -44.66 12.19 -2.19
N LYS A 110 -45.01 13.45 -2.41
CA LYS A 110 -45.13 14.07 -3.74
C LYS A 110 -44.02 15.08 -4.04
N GLN A 111 -43.15 15.39 -3.08
CA GLN A 111 -42.05 16.35 -3.27
C GLN A 111 -40.80 15.70 -3.88
N GLY A 112 -40.67 14.38 -3.76
CA GLY A 112 -39.52 13.62 -4.22
C GLY A 112 -38.31 13.76 -3.29
N SER A 113 -37.11 13.58 -3.86
CA SER A 113 -35.85 13.66 -3.13
C SER A 113 -35.12 14.96 -3.42
N ARG A 114 -34.41 15.45 -2.41
CA ARG A 114 -33.60 16.65 -2.53
C ARG A 114 -32.36 16.35 -3.39
N LYS A 115 -32.16 17.14 -4.44
CA LYS A 115 -30.97 17.02 -5.30
C LYS A 115 -29.79 17.81 -4.70
N GLY A 116 -28.76 17.10 -4.28
CA GLY A 116 -27.50 17.66 -3.80
C GLY A 116 -26.41 17.70 -4.88
N SER A 117 -25.31 18.39 -4.60
CA SER A 117 -24.09 18.36 -5.42
C SER A 117 -23.31 17.05 -5.26
N ARG A 118 -23.62 16.27 -4.23
CA ARG A 118 -23.10 14.92 -3.98
C ARG A 118 -24.25 13.93 -4.05
N ASN A 119 -23.92 12.72 -4.49
CA ASN A 119 -24.87 11.65 -4.79
C ASN A 119 -24.39 10.29 -4.27
N ARG A 120 -23.52 10.27 -3.25
CA ARG A 120 -23.02 9.02 -2.68
C ARG A 120 -22.92 9.08 -1.16
N LEU A 121 -23.33 8.01 -0.51
CA LEU A 121 -22.94 7.67 0.86
C LEU A 121 -21.78 6.69 0.79
N PHE A 122 -20.68 7.01 1.47
CA PHE A 122 -19.46 6.21 1.44
C PHE A 122 -18.95 5.96 2.86
N ILE A 123 -18.68 4.70 3.19
CA ILE A 123 -18.12 4.26 4.46
C ILE A 123 -16.75 3.63 4.19
N GLY A 124 -15.70 4.28 4.67
CA GLY A 124 -14.31 3.90 4.40
C GLY A 124 -13.87 2.62 5.13
N GLU A 125 -12.84 2.00 4.56
CA GLU A 125 -12.28 0.71 4.97
C GLU A 125 -12.05 0.59 6.48
N GLY A 126 -12.46 -0.54 7.07
CA GLY A 126 -12.21 -0.85 8.49
C GLY A 126 -13.00 0.01 9.48
N THR A 127 -14.00 0.78 9.01
CA THR A 127 -14.85 1.59 9.89
C THR A 127 -15.83 0.73 10.69
N TYR A 128 -16.03 1.08 11.96
CA TYR A 128 -17.03 0.48 12.83
C TYR A 128 -18.26 1.39 12.96
N LEU A 129 -19.44 0.80 12.72
CA LEU A 129 -20.74 1.44 12.90
C LEU A 129 -21.47 0.82 14.10
N GLY A 130 -21.59 1.57 15.19
CA GLY A 130 -22.19 1.10 16.43
C GLY A 130 -23.68 0.75 16.31
N ALA A 131 -24.14 -0.13 17.20
CA ALA A 131 -25.54 -0.58 17.23
C ALA A 131 -26.54 0.58 17.16
N ASN A 132 -27.59 0.44 16.35
CA ASN A 132 -28.65 1.43 16.16
C ASN A 132 -28.16 2.82 15.67
N SER A 133 -26.98 2.93 15.08
CA SER A 133 -26.55 4.19 14.45
C SER A 133 -27.30 4.44 13.14
N VAL A 134 -27.57 5.72 12.86
CA VAL A 134 -28.26 6.21 11.66
C VAL A 134 -27.30 7.10 10.90
N ILE A 135 -27.01 6.75 9.65
CA ILE A 135 -26.16 7.52 8.75
C ILE A 135 -27.02 7.94 7.56
N GLU A 136 -27.24 9.24 7.42
CA GLU A 136 -28.20 9.80 6.47
C GLU A 136 -27.58 10.92 5.63
N GLY A 137 -27.74 10.81 4.31
CA GLY A 137 -27.34 11.80 3.32
C GLY A 137 -26.11 11.39 2.51
N PRO A 138 -25.79 12.15 1.45
CA PRO A 138 -24.63 11.89 0.60
C PRO A 138 -23.34 12.39 1.25
N ILE A 139 -22.92 11.68 2.31
CA ILE A 139 -21.76 11.99 3.14
C ILE A 139 -20.67 10.93 3.03
N VAL A 140 -19.46 11.29 3.45
CA VAL A 140 -18.30 10.41 3.49
C VAL A 140 -17.87 10.20 4.94
N ILE A 141 -17.93 8.95 5.40
CA ILE A 141 -17.25 8.52 6.62
C ILE A 141 -15.92 7.89 6.18
N GLY A 142 -14.82 8.46 6.64
CA GLY A 142 -13.46 8.06 6.28
C GLY A 142 -13.08 6.68 6.82
N LYS A 143 -11.84 6.26 6.55
CA LYS A 143 -11.31 4.95 6.93
C LYS A 143 -11.05 4.83 8.42
N GLY A 144 -11.21 3.64 8.99
CA GLY A 144 -10.91 3.36 10.40
C GLY A 144 -11.67 4.23 11.39
N CYS A 145 -12.86 4.75 11.01
CA CYS A 145 -13.68 5.56 11.91
C CYS A 145 -14.44 4.68 12.90
N VAL A 146 -14.91 5.30 13.99
CA VAL A 146 -15.78 4.68 14.98
C VAL A 146 -17.03 5.54 15.14
N VAL A 147 -18.19 5.00 14.80
CA VAL A 147 -19.49 5.63 15.07
C VAL A 147 -20.07 5.01 16.33
N GLY A 148 -20.27 5.81 17.37
CA GLY A 148 -20.85 5.34 18.63
C GLY A 148 -22.28 4.81 18.45
N ALA A 149 -22.68 3.84 19.28
CA ALA A 149 -24.03 3.29 19.25
C ALA A 149 -25.11 4.38 19.44
N GLY A 150 -26.22 4.25 18.71
CA GLY A 150 -27.35 5.19 18.74
C GLY A 150 -27.08 6.57 18.13
N SER A 151 -25.94 6.77 17.46
CA SER A 151 -25.57 8.08 16.91
C SER A 151 -26.28 8.39 15.59
N VAL A 152 -26.51 9.68 15.32
CA VAL A 152 -27.10 10.16 14.05
C VAL A 152 -26.06 11.01 13.30
N VAL A 153 -25.48 10.46 12.25
CA VAL A 153 -24.42 11.10 11.44
C VAL A 153 -25.03 11.70 10.18
N ARG A 154 -24.82 13.01 9.99
CA ARG A 154 -25.33 13.80 8.85
C ARG A 154 -24.27 14.69 8.19
N GLY A 155 -23.00 14.45 8.51
CA GLY A 155 -21.87 15.20 7.97
C GLY A 155 -20.68 14.27 7.71
N ASP A 156 -19.73 14.75 6.92
CA ASP A 156 -18.51 14.01 6.64
C ASP A 156 -17.70 13.77 7.93
N VAL A 157 -17.04 12.62 8.01
CA VAL A 157 -16.16 12.24 9.12
C VAL A 157 -14.78 11.93 8.55
N PRO A 158 -13.71 12.65 8.94
CA PRO A 158 -12.36 12.36 8.47
C PRO A 158 -11.87 10.98 8.95
N ASP A 159 -10.94 10.36 8.22
CA ASP A 159 -10.35 9.08 8.62
C ASP A 159 -9.87 9.08 10.07
N TYR A 160 -9.90 7.90 10.70
CA TYR A 160 -9.40 7.65 12.05
C TYR A 160 -9.95 8.68 13.05
N SER A 161 -11.28 8.77 13.07
CA SER A 161 -12.04 9.65 13.95
C SER A 161 -13.16 8.90 14.65
N VAL A 162 -13.50 9.34 15.86
CA VAL A 162 -14.64 8.83 16.64
C VAL A 162 -15.73 9.89 16.65
N VAL A 163 -16.96 9.48 16.31
CA VAL A 163 -18.14 10.33 16.41
C VAL A 163 -19.20 9.71 17.31
N SER A 164 -19.91 10.52 18.09
CA SER A 164 -21.02 10.04 18.92
C SER A 164 -22.11 11.08 19.15
N GLY A 165 -23.34 10.61 19.41
CA GLY A 165 -24.47 11.44 19.83
C GLY A 165 -25.51 11.73 18.76
N VAL A 166 -26.51 12.56 19.12
CA VAL A 166 -27.62 12.96 18.26
C VAL A 166 -27.84 14.48 18.37
N PRO A 167 -27.40 15.29 17.37
CA PRO A 167 -26.58 14.89 16.23
C PRO A 167 -25.19 14.42 16.66
N ALA A 168 -24.57 13.54 15.85
CA ALA A 168 -23.24 13.03 16.13
C ALA A 168 -22.19 14.14 16.03
N LYS A 169 -21.25 14.16 16.98
CA LYS A 169 -20.10 15.07 17.00
C LYS A 169 -18.81 14.28 17.08
N LEU A 170 -17.74 14.82 16.51
CA LEU A 170 -16.39 14.32 16.70
C LEU A 170 -16.03 14.42 18.19
N THR A 171 -15.50 13.33 18.74
CA THR A 171 -15.06 13.25 20.14
C THR A 171 -13.59 12.92 20.27
N GLU A 172 -13.05 12.14 19.32
CA GLU A 172 -11.63 11.77 19.30
C GLU A 172 -11.12 11.67 17.87
N MET A 173 -9.84 11.96 17.67
CA MET A 173 -9.15 11.83 16.38
C MET A 173 -7.74 11.31 16.60
N PHE A 174 -7.26 10.46 15.69
CA PHE A 174 -5.85 10.05 15.69
C PHE A 174 -4.94 11.23 15.32
N ASP A 175 -3.95 11.52 16.15
CA ASP A 175 -3.00 12.61 15.95
C ASP A 175 -1.62 12.07 15.54
N THR A 176 -1.03 12.64 14.49
CA THR A 176 0.24 12.15 13.93
C THR A 176 1.46 12.55 14.75
N ILE A 177 1.37 13.58 15.59
CA ILE A 177 2.45 14.01 16.47
C ILE A 177 2.41 13.22 17.77
N ALA A 178 1.23 13.03 18.35
CA ALA A 178 1.05 12.21 19.54
C ALA A 178 1.19 10.70 19.24
N GLU A 179 0.99 10.31 17.98
CA GLU A 179 0.90 8.91 17.53
C GLU A 179 -0.16 8.11 18.28
N ASP A 180 -1.21 8.80 18.69
CA ASP A 180 -2.29 8.26 19.52
C ASP A 180 -3.58 9.04 19.27
N TRP A 181 -4.68 8.51 19.79
CA TRP A 181 -5.97 9.17 19.79
C TRP A 181 -5.99 10.29 20.83
N ILE A 182 -6.39 11.48 20.39
CA ILE A 182 -6.61 12.63 21.27
C ILE A 182 -8.09 13.01 21.26
N LYS A 183 -8.55 13.57 22.38
CA LYS A 183 -9.88 14.15 22.47
C LYS A 183 -9.96 15.45 21.68
N VAL A 184 -11.10 15.67 21.04
CA VAL A 184 -11.44 16.92 20.35
C VAL A 184 -12.82 17.38 20.80
N ASP A 185 -12.95 18.64 21.19
CA ASP A 185 -14.21 19.20 21.73
C ASP A 185 -14.75 20.32 20.83
N THR A 186 -13.88 20.96 20.06
CA THR A 186 -14.20 22.15 19.24
C THR A 186 -13.75 22.00 17.79
N GLU A 187 -14.34 22.80 16.91
CA GLU A 187 -13.92 22.92 15.50
C GLU A 187 -12.45 23.35 15.36
N THR A 188 -11.91 24.05 16.37
CA THR A 188 -10.49 24.46 16.37
C THR A 188 -9.59 23.26 16.60
N ASP A 189 -9.91 22.40 17.57
CA ASP A 189 -9.14 21.18 17.85
C ASP A 189 -9.11 20.26 16.63
N ILE A 190 -10.26 20.11 15.97
CA ILE A 190 -10.39 19.31 14.74
C ILE A 190 -9.52 19.90 13.62
N ALA A 191 -9.60 21.22 13.40
CA ALA A 191 -8.81 21.89 12.38
C ALA A 191 -7.30 21.77 12.63
N GLU A 192 -6.87 21.84 13.90
CA GLU A 192 -5.48 21.66 14.29
C GLU A 192 -4.97 20.23 14.07
N VAL A 193 -5.75 19.20 14.42
CA VAL A 193 -5.39 17.79 14.13
C VAL A 193 -5.23 17.60 12.62
N LEU A 194 -6.19 18.08 11.83
CA LEU A 194 -6.13 17.96 10.37
C LEU A 194 -4.95 18.74 9.78
N GLN A 195 -4.59 19.88 10.37
CA GLN A 195 -3.39 20.63 9.96
C GLN A 195 -2.12 19.86 10.30
N ARG A 196 -2.00 19.31 11.52
CA ARG A 196 -0.85 18.48 11.92
C ARG A 196 -0.70 17.25 11.04
N ARG A 197 -1.81 16.57 10.69
CA ARG A 197 -1.80 15.48 9.71
C ARG A 197 -1.22 15.94 8.37
N ARG A 198 -1.67 17.08 7.83
CA ARG A 198 -1.14 17.62 6.56
C ARG A 198 0.32 18.02 6.61
N ASP A 199 0.79 18.60 7.71
CA ASP A 199 2.15 19.12 7.83
C ASP A 199 3.16 18.05 8.25
N HIS A 200 2.69 17.09 9.05
CA HIS A 200 3.45 15.96 9.57
C HIS A 200 2.63 14.67 9.40
N PRO A 201 2.53 14.12 8.18
CA PRO A 201 1.84 12.86 7.95
C PRO A 201 2.46 11.72 8.76
N LEU A 202 1.71 10.64 8.98
CA LEU A 202 2.30 9.45 9.59
C LEU A 202 3.24 8.75 8.60
N LEU A 203 2.81 8.61 7.35
CA LEU A 203 3.51 7.85 6.32
C LEU A 203 3.62 8.65 5.02
N SER A 204 4.81 8.68 4.44
CA SER A 204 5.06 9.13 3.08
C SER A 204 5.40 7.93 2.20
N ILE A 205 4.57 7.66 1.19
CA ILE A 205 4.89 6.68 0.14
C ILE A 205 5.74 7.39 -0.91
N CYS A 206 7.01 6.99 -1.01
CA CYS A 206 8.05 7.66 -1.78
C CYS A 206 8.35 6.88 -3.07
N ILE A 207 7.89 7.43 -4.20
CA ILE A 207 8.00 6.84 -5.53
C ILE A 207 9.05 7.59 -6.38
N PRO A 208 10.30 7.10 -6.48
CA PRO A 208 11.24 7.60 -7.50
C PRO A 208 10.80 7.09 -8.89
N THR A 209 10.86 7.95 -9.91
CA THR A 209 10.49 7.58 -11.28
C THR A 209 11.41 8.20 -12.32
N TYR A 210 11.61 7.51 -13.44
CA TYR A 210 12.34 8.00 -14.62
C TYR A 210 11.86 7.30 -15.89
N ASN A 211 11.24 8.05 -16.81
CA ASN A 211 10.82 7.56 -18.13
C ASN A 211 9.95 6.29 -18.11
N ARG A 212 9.00 6.23 -17.16
CA ARG A 212 8.10 5.09 -16.92
C ARG A 212 6.66 5.57 -16.69
N SER A 213 6.20 6.47 -17.56
CA SER A 213 4.88 7.10 -17.44
C SER A 213 3.71 6.09 -17.33
N LYS A 214 3.80 4.91 -17.94
CA LYS A 214 2.72 3.91 -17.90
C LYS A 214 2.67 3.18 -16.56
N GLU A 215 3.80 2.69 -16.11
CA GLU A 215 3.98 2.01 -14.83
C GLU A 215 3.61 2.96 -13.69
N LEU A 216 4.03 4.23 -13.78
CA LEU A 216 3.67 5.25 -12.81
C LEU A 216 2.16 5.49 -12.73
N ILE A 217 1.42 5.48 -13.84
CA ILE A 217 -0.04 5.57 -13.82
C ILE A 217 -0.63 4.39 -13.03
N GLU A 218 -0.20 3.16 -13.33
CA GLU A 218 -0.70 1.97 -12.63
C GLU A 218 -0.33 1.99 -11.14
N CYS A 219 0.89 2.43 -10.80
CA CYS A 219 1.33 2.64 -9.42
C CYS A 219 0.42 3.63 -8.70
N LEU A 220 0.19 4.82 -9.26
CA LEU A 220 -0.67 5.83 -8.64
C LEU A 220 -2.13 5.35 -8.54
N GLU A 221 -2.68 4.67 -9.54
CA GLU A 221 -4.03 4.11 -9.47
C GLU A 221 -4.15 2.96 -8.45
N SER A 222 -3.06 2.26 -8.13
CA SER A 222 -3.04 1.25 -7.06
C SER A 222 -2.92 1.85 -5.65
N VAL A 223 -2.18 2.96 -5.51
CA VAL A 223 -1.88 3.61 -4.23
C VAL A 223 -3.02 4.55 -3.80
N MET A 224 -3.49 5.41 -4.71
CA MET A 224 -4.37 6.54 -4.38
C MET A 224 -5.68 6.11 -3.69
N PRO A 225 -6.40 5.06 -4.15
CA PRO A 225 -7.62 4.60 -3.48
C PRO A 225 -7.39 4.12 -2.05
N GLN A 226 -6.17 3.71 -1.71
CA GLN A 226 -5.80 3.24 -0.37
C GLN A 226 -5.41 4.39 0.57
N THR A 227 -5.23 5.60 0.04
CA THR A 227 -4.98 6.84 0.78
C THR A 227 -6.21 7.74 0.79
N SER A 228 -6.12 8.91 1.44
CA SER A 228 -7.18 9.92 1.37
C SER A 228 -6.64 11.33 1.60
N ALA A 229 -7.53 12.32 1.47
CA ALA A 229 -7.25 13.72 1.78
C ALA A 229 -7.23 14.04 3.30
N SER A 230 -7.33 13.04 4.18
CA SER A 230 -7.28 13.22 5.64
C SER A 230 -5.91 13.67 6.16
N GLY A 231 -4.88 13.59 5.32
CA GLY A 231 -3.51 13.98 5.62
C GLY A 231 -2.70 12.92 6.38
N LEU A 232 -3.30 11.78 6.77
CA LEU A 232 -2.55 10.75 7.50
C LEU A 232 -1.40 10.15 6.67
N ILE A 233 -1.64 10.02 5.36
CA ILE A 233 -0.68 9.48 4.39
C ILE A 233 -0.53 10.50 3.27
N GLU A 234 0.70 10.78 2.89
CA GLU A 234 1.01 11.49 1.64
C GLU A 234 1.69 10.55 0.65
N VAL A 235 1.50 10.83 -0.64
CA VAL A 235 2.22 10.15 -1.73
C VAL A 235 3.18 11.17 -2.32
N CYS A 236 4.46 10.84 -2.34
CA CYS A 236 5.51 11.65 -2.92
C CYS A 236 6.00 10.96 -4.19
N VAL A 237 6.13 11.72 -5.29
CA VAL A 237 6.78 11.27 -6.52
C VAL A 237 8.00 12.16 -6.80
N SER A 238 9.15 11.55 -7.07
CA SER A 238 10.35 12.25 -7.51
C SER A 238 10.69 11.86 -8.93
N ASP A 239 10.36 12.76 -9.85
CA ASP A 239 10.65 12.64 -11.27
C ASP A 239 12.11 13.01 -11.55
N ASN A 240 12.89 12.03 -11.97
CA ASN A 240 14.34 12.15 -12.16
C ASN A 240 14.72 12.79 -13.51
N ALA A 241 14.08 13.92 -13.84
CA ALA A 241 14.20 14.65 -15.10
C ALA A 241 13.74 13.85 -16.33
N SER A 242 12.59 13.16 -16.24
CA SER A 242 12.02 12.39 -17.37
C SER A 242 11.75 13.26 -18.60
N ASP A 243 11.96 12.71 -19.78
CA ASP A 243 11.71 13.35 -21.09
C ASP A 243 10.44 12.82 -21.79
N ASP A 244 9.78 11.83 -21.18
CA ASP A 244 8.52 11.26 -21.65
C ASP A 244 7.28 12.01 -21.11
N ALA A 245 6.11 11.37 -21.13
CA ALA A 245 4.84 11.96 -20.69
C ALA A 245 4.72 12.15 -19.17
N THR A 246 5.69 11.66 -18.37
CA THR A 246 5.66 11.69 -16.90
C THR A 246 5.31 13.06 -16.32
N PRO A 247 5.87 14.21 -16.79
CA PRO A 247 5.58 15.51 -16.19
C PRO A 247 4.14 15.98 -16.42
N ALA A 248 3.59 15.69 -17.60
CA ALA A 248 2.21 16.03 -17.94
C ALA A 248 1.22 15.22 -17.10
N ILE A 249 1.50 13.92 -16.92
CA ILE A 249 0.70 13.02 -16.07
C ILE A 249 0.72 13.52 -14.62
N LEU A 250 1.91 13.82 -14.08
CA LEU A 250 2.02 14.30 -12.70
C LEU A 250 1.30 15.63 -12.48
N ALA A 251 1.32 16.54 -13.46
CA ALA A 251 0.54 17.77 -13.39
C ALA A 251 -0.98 17.54 -13.34
N GLU A 252 -1.50 16.55 -14.07
CA GLU A 252 -2.91 16.14 -14.00
C GLU A 252 -3.25 15.52 -12.64
N TYR A 253 -2.41 14.60 -12.16
CA TYR A 253 -2.66 13.85 -10.93
C TYR A 253 -2.64 14.73 -9.68
N VAL A 254 -1.77 15.74 -9.62
CA VAL A 254 -1.74 16.69 -8.48
C VAL A 254 -3.03 17.49 -8.36
N MET A 255 -3.71 17.77 -9.48
CA MET A 255 -5.02 18.43 -9.47
C MET A 255 -6.14 17.50 -8.98
N LYS A 256 -5.98 16.19 -9.19
CA LYS A 256 -6.96 15.16 -8.78
C LYS A 256 -6.78 14.72 -7.33
N TYR A 257 -5.55 14.66 -6.84
CA TYR A 257 -5.20 14.07 -5.54
C TYR A 257 -4.45 15.08 -4.65
N PRO A 258 -5.11 15.73 -3.68
CA PRO A 258 -4.48 16.74 -2.82
C PRO A 258 -3.39 16.20 -1.90
N GLN A 259 -3.36 14.87 -1.68
CA GLN A 259 -2.31 14.19 -0.92
C GLN A 259 -1.09 13.79 -1.78
N LEU A 260 -1.11 14.02 -3.09
CA LEU A 260 0.04 13.80 -3.97
C LEU A 260 0.95 15.03 -3.98
N ARG A 261 2.24 14.81 -3.74
CA ARG A 261 3.30 15.81 -3.85
C ARG A 261 4.34 15.35 -4.84
N VAL A 262 4.79 16.26 -5.68
CA VAL A 262 5.73 15.96 -6.76
C VAL A 262 6.94 16.88 -6.66
N VAL A 263 8.13 16.30 -6.80
CA VAL A 263 9.39 17.02 -7.01
C VAL A 263 10.00 16.54 -8.31
N ARG A 264 10.61 17.44 -9.08
CA ARG A 264 11.31 17.11 -10.31
C ARG A 264 12.77 17.54 -10.19
N GLN A 265 13.69 16.64 -10.49
CA GLN A 265 15.11 16.92 -10.53
C GLN A 265 15.46 17.74 -11.79
N ALA A 266 16.49 18.58 -11.68
CA ALA A 266 16.93 19.42 -12.81
C ALA A 266 17.58 18.59 -13.93
N GLU A 267 18.25 17.50 -13.55
CA GLU A 267 18.88 16.51 -14.42
C GLU A 267 18.71 15.11 -13.81
N ASN A 268 19.01 14.07 -14.58
CA ASN A 268 19.00 12.72 -14.06
C ASN A 268 20.20 12.51 -13.13
N ILE A 269 19.94 12.41 -11.83
CA ILE A 269 20.97 12.26 -10.78
C ILE A 269 21.29 10.78 -10.43
N GLY A 270 20.70 9.85 -11.18
CA GLY A 270 20.73 8.42 -10.88
C GLY A 270 19.68 7.99 -9.85
N GLY A 271 19.29 6.71 -9.90
CA GLY A 271 18.20 6.16 -9.07
C GLY A 271 18.44 6.31 -7.57
N GLU A 272 19.66 6.06 -7.10
CA GLU A 272 20.00 6.12 -5.66
C GLU A 272 19.92 7.52 -5.07
N ARG A 273 20.39 8.51 -5.83
CA ARG A 273 20.23 9.91 -5.42
C ARG A 273 18.77 10.30 -5.46
N ASN A 274 18.02 9.85 -6.47
CA ASN A 274 16.60 10.18 -6.59
C ASN A 274 15.76 9.64 -5.41
N TYR A 275 15.98 8.39 -4.99
CA TYR A 275 15.27 7.85 -3.82
C TYR A 275 15.74 8.47 -2.49
N LEU A 276 16.98 8.98 -2.40
CA LEU A 276 17.43 9.75 -1.24
C LEU A 276 16.79 11.14 -1.19
N GLU A 277 16.74 11.84 -2.33
CA GLU A 277 16.12 13.17 -2.42
C GLU A 277 14.63 13.15 -2.10
N ILE A 278 13.90 12.11 -2.54
CA ILE A 278 12.48 11.99 -2.20
C ILE A 278 12.24 11.74 -0.71
N VAL A 279 13.11 10.99 -0.03
CA VAL A 279 13.03 10.79 1.43
C VAL A 279 13.27 12.10 2.17
N LYS A 280 14.17 12.96 1.68
CA LYS A 280 14.38 14.31 2.23
C LYS A 280 13.15 15.21 1.99
N PHE A 281 12.54 15.12 0.81
CA PHE A 281 11.37 15.91 0.40
C PHE A 281 10.06 15.51 1.11
N ALA A 282 9.94 14.23 1.48
CA ALA A 282 8.84 13.70 2.28
C ALA A 282 8.74 14.43 3.64
N ARG A 283 7.53 14.48 4.20
CA ARG A 283 7.20 15.08 5.51
C ARG A 283 6.77 14.05 6.55
N GLY A 284 6.43 12.83 6.11
CA GLY A 284 5.94 11.79 6.98
C GLY A 284 6.94 11.40 8.04
N LYS A 285 6.47 10.97 9.22
CA LYS A 285 7.33 10.36 10.23
C LYS A 285 8.04 9.13 9.66
N TYR A 286 7.30 8.31 8.91
CA TYR A 286 7.83 7.15 8.22
C TYR A 286 7.92 7.40 6.71
N ALA A 287 9.01 6.97 6.09
CA ALA A 287 9.18 6.98 4.64
C ALA A 287 9.17 5.54 4.12
N LYS A 288 8.19 5.22 3.27
CA LYS A 288 8.14 3.96 2.53
C LYS A 288 8.74 4.18 1.15
N LEU A 289 9.81 3.48 0.81
CA LEU A 289 10.26 3.43 -0.58
C LEU A 289 9.30 2.55 -1.41
N HIS A 290 9.06 2.93 -2.65
CA HIS A 290 8.15 2.22 -3.55
C HIS A 290 8.58 2.42 -5.01
N GLY A 291 8.97 1.36 -5.69
CA GLY A 291 9.22 1.37 -7.13
C GLY A 291 7.97 1.81 -7.89
N ASP A 292 8.18 2.52 -8.99
CA ASP A 292 7.10 2.97 -9.88
C ASP A 292 6.48 1.82 -10.71
N ASP A 293 7.08 0.63 -10.65
CA ASP A 293 6.69 -0.61 -11.29
C ASP A 293 6.13 -1.67 -10.32
N ASP A 294 5.92 -1.29 -9.06
CA ASP A 294 5.24 -2.10 -8.05
C ASP A 294 3.86 -1.52 -7.73
N TYR A 295 2.85 -2.38 -7.62
CA TYR A 295 1.45 -2.00 -7.49
C TYR A 295 0.84 -2.61 -6.25
N PHE A 296 0.30 -1.78 -5.35
CA PHE A 296 -0.39 -2.30 -4.17
C PHE A 296 -1.61 -3.14 -4.55
N VAL A 297 -1.81 -4.25 -3.86
CA VAL A 297 -3.10 -4.94 -3.84
C VAL A 297 -4.08 -4.21 -2.91
N PRO A 298 -5.40 -4.34 -3.09
CA PRO A 298 -6.38 -3.73 -2.17
C PRO A 298 -6.14 -4.16 -0.71
N GLY A 299 -6.10 -3.19 0.21
CA GLY A 299 -5.91 -3.44 1.63
C GLY A 299 -4.47 -3.52 2.12
N ALA A 300 -3.49 -3.26 1.26
CA ALA A 300 -2.07 -3.38 1.59
C ALA A 300 -1.56 -2.32 2.58
N VAL A 301 -2.20 -1.14 2.62
CA VAL A 301 -1.75 -0.02 3.45
C VAL A 301 -2.01 -0.25 4.95
N GLN A 302 -3.13 -0.88 5.32
CA GLN A 302 -3.52 -1.01 6.73
C GLN A 302 -2.55 -1.86 7.57
N PRO A 303 -2.07 -3.03 7.10
CA PRO A 303 -1.05 -3.81 7.81
C PRO A 303 0.25 -3.04 8.06
N ILE A 304 0.64 -2.15 7.13
CA ILE A 304 1.81 -1.28 7.28
C ILE A 304 1.59 -0.31 8.44
N LEU A 305 0.47 0.41 8.46
CA LEU A 305 0.16 1.34 9.55
C LEU A 305 0.12 0.65 10.92
N TYR A 306 -0.49 -0.53 10.98
CA TYR A 306 -0.53 -1.35 12.20
C TYR A 306 0.87 -1.72 12.68
N ALA A 307 1.74 -2.20 11.79
CA ALA A 307 3.11 -2.55 12.13
C ALA A 307 3.89 -1.34 12.68
N LEU A 308 3.79 -0.19 12.02
CA LEU A 308 4.52 1.02 12.42
C LEU A 308 4.11 1.53 13.81
N LEU A 309 2.80 1.61 14.09
CA LEU A 309 2.29 2.18 15.34
C LEU A 309 2.46 1.25 16.55
N TYR A 310 2.26 -0.06 16.37
CA TYR A 310 2.15 -0.99 17.51
C TYR A 310 3.41 -1.80 17.78
N LYS A 311 4.33 -1.94 16.82
CA LYS A 311 5.55 -2.74 17.01
C LYS A 311 6.79 -1.90 17.37
N LYS A 312 6.77 -0.59 17.12
CA LYS A 312 7.81 0.39 17.46
C LYS A 312 9.23 -0.08 17.09
N CYS A 313 9.56 -0.01 15.81
CA CYS A 313 10.86 -0.40 15.24
C CYS A 313 11.50 0.75 14.43
N ARG A 314 12.82 0.69 14.20
CA ARG A 314 13.55 1.68 13.38
C ARG A 314 13.14 1.62 11.91
N PHE A 315 12.87 0.42 11.43
CA PHE A 315 12.32 0.19 10.12
C PHE A 315 11.46 -1.07 10.13
N LEU A 316 10.59 -1.14 9.14
CA LEU A 316 9.77 -2.28 8.79
C LEU A 316 10.24 -2.78 7.42
N PHE A 317 10.54 -4.08 7.35
CA PHE A 317 10.73 -4.80 6.11
C PHE A 317 9.48 -5.61 5.77
N ILE A 318 8.97 -5.48 4.56
CA ILE A 318 7.82 -6.21 4.03
C ILE A 318 8.35 -7.42 3.28
N ASP A 319 8.25 -8.60 3.87
CA ASP A 319 8.54 -9.85 3.20
C ASP A 319 7.35 -10.28 2.33
N VAL A 320 7.55 -10.20 1.02
CA VAL A 320 6.55 -10.51 0.00
C VAL A 320 6.54 -11.99 -0.42
N LEU A 321 7.52 -12.78 0.06
CA LEU A 321 7.66 -14.21 -0.22
C LEU A 321 6.88 -15.06 0.79
N ARG A 322 6.64 -14.53 1.99
CA ARG A 322 5.84 -15.15 3.05
C ARG A 322 4.48 -14.45 3.14
N ASN A 323 3.39 -15.21 3.38
CA ASN A 323 2.03 -14.67 3.33
C ASN A 323 1.13 -15.15 4.49
N ASP A 324 1.68 -15.21 5.70
CA ASP A 324 0.94 -15.57 6.91
C ASP A 324 0.30 -14.35 7.62
N GLY A 325 0.58 -13.13 7.14
CA GLY A 325 0.04 -11.88 7.65
C GLY A 325 0.63 -11.43 8.99
N THR A 326 1.69 -12.10 9.47
CA THR A 326 2.28 -11.80 10.77
C THR A 326 3.26 -10.63 10.72
N VAL A 327 3.40 -9.95 11.86
CA VAL A 327 4.43 -8.93 12.08
C VAL A 327 5.29 -9.33 13.27
N GLU A 328 6.55 -9.62 12.99
CA GLU A 328 7.56 -10.02 13.97
C GLU A 328 8.51 -8.86 14.27
N VAL A 329 8.87 -8.70 15.54
CA VAL A 329 9.95 -7.78 15.95
C VAL A 329 11.20 -8.62 16.13
N MET A 330 12.27 -8.23 15.43
CA MET A 330 13.54 -8.94 15.40
C MET A 330 14.67 -7.99 15.77
N GLU A 331 15.81 -8.54 16.19
CA GLU A 331 16.91 -7.74 16.72
C GLU A 331 18.27 -8.12 16.13
N GLY A 332 19.03 -7.10 15.73
CA GLY A 332 20.44 -7.20 15.37
C GLY A 332 20.72 -7.48 13.89
N MET A 333 21.90 -7.05 13.45
CA MET A 333 22.33 -7.15 12.05
C MET A 333 22.54 -8.60 11.59
N ASP A 334 23.10 -9.46 12.44
CA ASP A 334 23.26 -10.89 12.15
C ASP A 334 21.90 -11.56 11.88
N THR A 335 20.86 -11.15 12.61
CA THR A 335 19.49 -11.65 12.42
C THR A 335 18.91 -11.14 11.11
N LEU A 336 19.06 -9.84 10.84
CA LEU A 336 18.63 -9.23 9.56
C LEU A 336 19.24 -9.97 8.37
N LEU A 337 20.55 -10.20 8.40
CA LEU A 337 21.30 -10.83 7.33
C LEU A 337 20.84 -12.28 7.09
N LYS A 338 20.64 -13.06 8.16
CA LYS A 338 20.16 -14.45 8.08
C LYS A 338 18.74 -14.56 7.52
N GLU A 339 17.86 -13.63 7.89
CA GLU A 339 16.46 -13.67 7.47
C GLU A 339 16.25 -13.20 6.03
N LEU A 340 16.95 -12.13 5.63
CA LEU A 340 16.63 -11.42 4.40
C LEU A 340 17.72 -11.53 3.34
N SER A 341 19.01 -11.58 3.71
CA SER A 341 20.11 -11.58 2.74
C SER A 341 19.91 -10.46 1.69
N LEU A 342 20.14 -10.76 0.40
CA LEU A 342 19.99 -9.82 -0.71
C LEU A 342 18.54 -9.37 -0.95
N ALA A 343 17.53 -9.97 -0.29
CA ALA A 343 16.14 -9.50 -0.40
C ALA A 343 16.00 -8.05 0.10
N THR A 344 16.89 -7.59 1.00
CA THR A 344 16.99 -6.18 1.41
C THR A 344 17.28 -5.21 0.25
N GLY A 345 17.74 -5.72 -0.89
CA GLY A 345 17.90 -4.96 -2.13
C GLY A 345 16.59 -4.46 -2.73
N PHE A 346 15.43 -5.04 -2.36
CA PHE A 346 14.14 -4.65 -2.91
C PHE A 346 13.56 -3.43 -2.17
N ILE A 347 13.71 -2.24 -2.76
CA ILE A 347 13.34 -0.97 -2.13
C ILE A 347 11.86 -0.91 -1.70
N THR A 348 10.95 -1.52 -2.47
CA THR A 348 9.50 -1.46 -2.21
C THR A 348 9.09 -2.10 -0.89
N SER A 349 9.93 -2.99 -0.37
CA SER A 349 9.74 -3.64 0.92
C SER A 349 10.20 -2.81 2.11
N ILE A 350 10.71 -1.59 1.92
CA ILE A 350 11.35 -0.83 2.99
C ILE A 350 10.45 0.32 3.44
N VAL A 351 10.22 0.37 4.76
CA VAL A 351 9.66 1.54 5.45
C VAL A 351 10.59 1.90 6.61
N VAL A 352 11.06 3.14 6.66
CA VAL A 352 12.02 3.61 7.67
C VAL A 352 11.43 4.73 8.52
N ASP A 353 11.84 4.83 9.78
CA ASP A 353 11.76 6.07 10.55
C ASP A 353 12.61 7.13 9.83
N ARG A 354 11.93 8.12 9.23
CA ARG A 354 12.56 9.08 8.33
C ARG A 354 13.52 10.00 9.09
N GLU A 355 13.15 10.44 10.28
CA GLU A 355 14.01 11.35 11.05
C GLU A 355 15.24 10.62 11.57
N ALA A 356 15.08 9.38 12.05
CA ALA A 356 16.21 8.53 12.42
C ALA A 356 17.16 8.33 11.23
N LEU A 357 16.61 8.00 10.06
CA LEU A 357 17.41 7.87 8.84
C LEU A 357 18.16 9.18 8.53
N LEU A 358 17.45 10.30 8.44
CA LEU A 358 18.06 11.59 8.07
C LEU A 358 19.09 12.11 9.09
N SER A 359 19.09 11.57 10.31
CA SER A 359 20.08 11.88 11.34
C SER A 359 21.39 11.09 11.20
N LEU A 360 21.41 10.03 10.40
CA LEU A 360 22.62 9.23 10.16
C LEU A 360 23.69 10.04 9.42
N PRO A 361 24.98 9.86 9.76
CA PRO A 361 26.07 10.41 8.97
C PRO A 361 26.20 9.65 7.64
N ASP A 362 26.75 10.32 6.62
CA ASP A 362 27.13 9.71 5.33
C ASP A 362 26.00 8.92 4.63
N LEU A 363 24.79 9.48 4.54
CA LEU A 363 23.63 8.86 3.88
C LEU A 363 23.87 8.40 2.43
N ASP A 364 24.86 8.98 1.77
CA ASP A 364 25.27 8.71 0.40
C ASP A 364 26.54 7.85 0.28
N ARG A 365 27.02 7.27 1.39
CA ARG A 365 28.30 6.55 1.48
C ARG A 365 28.51 5.49 0.40
N PHE A 366 27.45 4.78 0.03
CA PHE A 366 27.48 3.67 -0.92
C PHE A 366 26.71 3.97 -2.21
N ILE A 367 26.43 5.24 -2.50
CA ILE A 367 25.89 5.62 -3.82
C ILE A 367 26.90 5.23 -4.89
N GLY A 368 26.42 4.55 -5.93
CA GLY A 368 27.20 3.87 -6.95
C GLY A 368 27.05 2.35 -6.89
N THR A 369 26.61 1.79 -5.77
CA THR A 369 26.40 0.33 -5.61
C THR A 369 25.04 -0.15 -6.10
N SER A 370 24.11 0.76 -6.42
CA SER A 370 22.67 0.47 -6.63
C SER A 370 21.94 -0.06 -5.38
N LEU A 371 22.61 -0.14 -4.23
CA LEU A 371 22.13 -0.77 -3.00
C LEU A 371 22.37 0.11 -1.75
N ASN A 372 22.57 1.42 -1.90
CA ASN A 372 22.85 2.32 -0.78
C ASN A 372 21.76 2.29 0.32
N HIS A 373 20.51 1.97 -0.01
CA HIS A 373 19.45 1.76 0.99
C HIS A 373 19.71 0.57 1.91
N ILE A 374 20.49 -0.45 1.52
CA ILE A 374 20.90 -1.54 2.40
C ILE A 374 21.78 -0.97 3.53
N TYR A 375 22.72 -0.07 3.21
CA TYR A 375 23.54 0.61 4.21
C TYR A 375 22.67 1.32 5.25
N TRP A 376 21.58 1.97 4.85
CA TRP A 376 20.64 2.63 5.76
C TRP A 376 20.06 1.66 6.78
N LEU A 377 19.59 0.48 6.34
CA LEU A 377 19.00 -0.51 7.23
C LEU A 377 19.99 -0.93 8.33
N TYR A 378 21.23 -1.27 7.95
CA TYR A 378 22.25 -1.66 8.91
C TYR A 378 22.67 -0.48 9.80
N ALA A 379 22.88 0.71 9.26
CA ALA A 379 23.24 1.89 10.04
C ALA A 379 22.18 2.24 11.10
N LEU A 380 20.89 2.14 10.77
CA LEU A 380 19.78 2.31 11.72
C LEU A 380 19.86 1.31 12.88
N LEU A 381 20.30 0.07 12.63
CA LEU A 381 20.46 -0.96 13.67
C LEU A 381 21.63 -0.69 14.63
N GLN A 382 22.53 0.24 14.33
CA GLN A 382 23.58 0.65 15.26
C GLN A 382 23.03 1.49 16.42
N GLU A 383 21.96 2.25 16.17
CA GLU A 383 21.33 3.10 17.18
C GLU A 383 20.27 2.34 17.99
N ASP A 384 19.44 1.53 17.33
CA ASP A 384 18.43 0.67 17.96
C ASP A 384 18.34 -0.64 17.16
N PRO A 385 18.66 -1.80 17.77
CA PRO A 385 18.80 -3.06 17.04
C PRO A 385 17.46 -3.63 16.56
N ARG A 386 16.32 -3.02 16.90
CA ARG A 386 14.98 -3.54 16.59
C ARG A 386 14.49 -3.12 15.22
N PHE A 387 14.12 -4.12 14.43
CA PHE A 387 13.38 -3.96 13.18
C PHE A 387 12.11 -4.83 13.18
N CYS A 388 11.17 -4.50 12.31
CA CYS A 388 9.97 -5.29 12.10
C CYS A 388 10.04 -6.04 10.78
N LEU A 389 9.46 -7.23 10.76
CA LEU A 389 9.28 -8.05 9.56
C LEU A 389 7.79 -8.35 9.38
N LEU A 390 7.18 -7.78 8.33
CA LEU A 390 5.79 -8.06 7.95
C LEU A 390 5.77 -9.09 6.82
N LYS A 391 5.24 -10.28 7.09
CA LYS A 391 5.18 -11.41 6.17
C LYS A 391 3.85 -11.38 5.40
N LEU A 392 3.79 -10.57 4.35
CA LEU A 392 2.58 -10.38 3.58
C LEU A 392 2.87 -10.04 2.13
N SER A 393 2.34 -10.85 1.21
CA SER A 393 2.38 -10.60 -0.22
C SER A 393 1.34 -9.55 -0.58
N MET A 394 1.79 -8.32 -0.82
CA MET A 394 0.90 -7.16 -0.96
C MET A 394 1.16 -6.31 -2.21
N PHE A 395 2.01 -6.80 -3.11
CA PHE A 395 2.32 -6.14 -4.37
C PHE A 395 2.08 -7.07 -5.54
N ARG A 396 1.56 -6.51 -6.63
CA ARG A 396 1.81 -7.01 -7.98
C ARG A 396 2.97 -6.22 -8.54
N TYR A 397 3.73 -6.80 -9.46
CA TYR A 397 4.92 -6.16 -10.01
C TYR A 397 4.94 -6.36 -11.52
N GLU A 398 5.42 -5.34 -12.23
CA GLU A 398 5.75 -5.44 -13.64
C GLU A 398 7.21 -5.89 -13.77
N PHE A 399 7.46 -6.94 -14.54
CA PHE A 399 8.83 -7.44 -14.70
C PHE A 399 9.59 -6.59 -15.72
N ASN A 400 10.30 -5.58 -15.22
CA ASN A 400 11.15 -4.72 -16.04
C ASN A 400 12.53 -5.34 -16.30
N ALA A 401 13.00 -5.23 -17.54
CA ALA A 401 14.37 -5.59 -17.89
C ALA A 401 15.34 -4.64 -17.14
N PRO A 402 16.28 -5.17 -16.34
CA PRO A 402 17.27 -4.33 -15.67
C PRO A 402 18.15 -3.62 -16.71
N ARG A 403 18.42 -2.33 -16.51
CA ARG A 403 19.25 -1.50 -17.40
C ARG A 403 20.15 -0.58 -16.58
N GLY A 404 21.33 -0.28 -17.14
CA GLY A 404 22.21 0.78 -16.61
C GLY A 404 23.05 0.38 -15.40
N TYR A 405 23.23 -0.91 -15.12
CA TYR A 405 24.16 -1.41 -14.11
C TYR A 405 24.79 -2.74 -14.53
N ASN A 406 25.98 -3.01 -13.99
CA ASN A 406 26.66 -4.30 -14.13
C ASN A 406 26.22 -5.26 -13.01
N TYR A 407 25.78 -6.46 -13.38
CA TYR A 407 25.17 -7.40 -12.44
C TYR A 407 26.15 -7.91 -11.39
N GLY A 408 27.40 -8.23 -11.77
CA GLY A 408 28.43 -8.66 -10.82
C GLY A 408 28.76 -7.55 -9.82
N ASP A 409 28.92 -6.33 -10.32
CA ASP A 409 29.22 -5.16 -9.49
C ASP A 409 28.14 -4.88 -8.45
N VAL A 410 26.86 -5.02 -8.82
CA VAL A 410 25.75 -4.78 -7.88
C VAL A 410 25.54 -5.97 -6.93
N ALA A 411 25.36 -7.17 -7.49
CA ALA A 411 24.92 -8.33 -6.73
C ALA A 411 26.03 -8.99 -5.89
N ILE A 412 27.30 -8.75 -6.24
CA ILE A 412 28.46 -9.24 -5.49
C ILE A 412 29.20 -8.06 -4.84
N ARG A 413 29.89 -7.23 -5.64
CA ARG A 413 30.85 -6.25 -5.10
C ARG A 413 30.17 -5.25 -4.16
N GLY A 414 29.19 -4.52 -4.67
CA GLY A 414 28.47 -3.48 -3.91
C GLY A 414 27.80 -4.03 -2.67
N TYR A 415 27.09 -5.16 -2.79
CA TYR A 415 26.44 -5.80 -1.64
C TYR A 415 27.45 -6.25 -0.57
N LEU A 416 28.50 -6.98 -0.95
CA LEU A 416 29.49 -7.48 0.01
C LEU A 416 30.33 -6.37 0.64
N GLU A 417 30.65 -5.30 -0.10
CA GLU A 417 31.34 -4.12 0.43
C GLU A 417 30.52 -3.40 1.50
N ILE A 418 29.21 -3.26 1.28
CA ILE A 418 28.28 -2.72 2.29
C ILE A 418 28.30 -3.59 3.54
N LEU A 419 28.16 -4.91 3.41
CA LEU A 419 28.18 -5.80 4.58
C LEU A 419 29.54 -5.79 5.29
N LYS A 420 30.65 -5.80 4.55
CA LYS A 420 32.00 -5.77 5.12
C LYS A 420 32.24 -4.53 5.96
N HIS A 421 31.60 -3.40 5.63
CA HIS A 421 31.65 -2.19 6.45
C HIS A 421 31.12 -2.37 7.88
N PHE A 422 30.16 -3.28 8.07
CA PHE A 422 29.53 -3.58 9.35
C PHE A 422 30.11 -4.80 10.07
N VAL A 423 31.06 -5.51 9.45
CA VAL A 423 31.79 -6.59 10.11
C VAL A 423 32.58 -6.05 11.30
N GLY A 424 32.34 -6.63 12.47
CA GLY A 424 32.89 -6.14 13.74
C GLY A 424 32.14 -4.93 14.34
N LYS A 425 31.09 -4.42 13.67
CA LYS A 425 30.21 -3.33 14.14
C LYS A 425 28.76 -3.78 14.38
N GLY A 426 28.51 -5.08 14.33
CA GLY A 426 27.18 -5.69 14.53
C GLY A 426 26.97 -6.93 13.66
N ILE A 427 27.68 -7.03 12.52
CA ILE A 427 27.82 -8.28 11.77
C ILE A 427 29.05 -9.05 12.27
N THR A 428 28.90 -10.32 12.57
CA THR A 428 30.02 -11.20 12.94
C THR A 428 30.74 -11.74 11.70
N GLU A 429 32.06 -11.97 11.79
CA GLU A 429 32.83 -12.53 10.67
C GLU A 429 32.27 -13.89 10.22
N GLN A 430 31.81 -14.72 11.17
CA GLN A 430 31.19 -16.00 10.88
C GLN A 430 29.92 -15.85 10.02
N VAL A 431 29.06 -14.87 10.33
CA VAL A 431 27.82 -14.64 9.56
C VAL A 431 28.12 -14.02 8.21
N TYR A 432 29.09 -13.10 8.12
CA TYR A 432 29.54 -12.55 6.83
C TYR A 432 30.11 -13.63 5.89
N VAL A 433 30.97 -14.52 6.39
CA VAL A 433 31.53 -15.63 5.60
C VAL A 433 30.43 -16.61 5.17
N ALA A 434 29.47 -16.91 6.05
CA ALA A 434 28.33 -17.75 5.69
C ALA A 434 27.45 -17.10 4.61
N GLU A 435 27.24 -15.78 4.70
CA GLU A 435 26.45 -15.02 3.73
C GLU A 435 27.04 -15.10 2.33
N LYS A 436 28.36 -15.03 2.17
CA LYS A 436 29.01 -15.11 0.86
C LYS A 436 28.57 -16.34 0.07
N LYS A 437 28.44 -17.49 0.74
CA LYS A 437 27.96 -18.73 0.12
C LYS A 437 26.44 -18.67 -0.15
N ILE A 438 25.66 -18.20 0.82
CA ILE A 438 24.20 -18.04 0.72
C ILE A 438 23.83 -17.15 -0.47
N LEU A 439 24.56 -16.05 -0.64
CA LEU A 439 24.42 -15.09 -1.74
C LEU A 439 24.58 -15.76 -3.11
N LEU A 440 25.62 -16.59 -3.28
CA LEU A 440 25.83 -17.35 -4.53
C LEU A 440 24.70 -18.34 -4.78
N ASP A 441 24.37 -19.15 -3.77
CA ASP A 441 23.43 -20.26 -3.89
C ASP A 441 21.99 -19.82 -4.16
N ARG A 442 21.55 -18.77 -3.48
CA ARG A 442 20.13 -18.38 -3.46
C ARG A 442 19.78 -17.25 -4.40
N PHE A 443 20.75 -16.40 -4.72
CA PHE A 443 20.49 -15.15 -5.43
C PHE A 443 21.33 -15.02 -6.69
N VAL A 444 22.66 -15.01 -6.56
CA VAL A 444 23.53 -14.56 -7.64
C VAL A 444 23.52 -15.53 -8.83
N LEU A 445 23.85 -16.80 -8.62
CA LEU A 445 23.96 -17.78 -9.71
C LEU A 445 22.61 -18.17 -10.32
N PRO A 446 21.55 -18.49 -9.53
CA PRO A 446 20.25 -18.83 -10.11
C PRO A 446 19.69 -17.69 -10.97
N ARG A 447 19.90 -16.44 -10.55
CA ARG A 447 19.43 -15.27 -11.30
C ARG A 447 20.29 -15.00 -12.53
N LEU A 448 21.61 -15.18 -12.45
CA LEU A 448 22.49 -15.07 -13.62
C LEU A 448 22.09 -16.08 -14.70
N GLU A 449 21.90 -17.35 -14.32
CA GLU A 449 21.48 -18.41 -15.25
C GLU A 449 20.12 -18.08 -15.87
N LEU A 450 19.12 -17.73 -15.06
CA LEU A 450 17.79 -17.34 -15.53
C LEU A 450 17.83 -16.16 -16.51
N MET A 451 18.64 -15.13 -16.23
CA MET A 451 18.74 -13.95 -17.10
C MET A 451 19.35 -14.31 -18.46
N ILE A 452 20.34 -15.21 -18.50
CA ILE A 452 20.96 -15.70 -19.74
C ILE A 452 19.98 -16.59 -20.51
N GLU A 453 19.27 -17.50 -19.83
CA GLU A 453 18.28 -18.39 -20.45
C GLU A 453 17.12 -17.65 -21.10
N ILE A 454 16.61 -16.60 -20.46
CA ILE A 454 15.54 -15.77 -21.01
C ILE A 454 16.06 -14.84 -22.12
N GLY A 455 17.38 -14.67 -22.24
CA GLY A 455 18.00 -13.82 -23.26
C GLY A 455 17.88 -12.33 -22.94
N PHE A 456 17.87 -11.94 -21.66
CA PHE A 456 17.93 -10.53 -21.31
C PHE A 456 19.27 -9.91 -21.74
N GLN A 457 19.21 -8.70 -22.30
CA GLN A 457 20.39 -7.89 -22.52
C GLN A 457 20.72 -7.13 -21.24
N PHE A 458 21.62 -7.68 -20.43
CA PHE A 458 22.15 -7.04 -19.22
C PHE A 458 23.69 -7.04 -19.27
N ASP A 459 24.30 -6.12 -18.54
CA ASP A 459 25.76 -6.06 -18.43
C ASP A 459 26.25 -7.04 -17.35
N TYR A 460 27.02 -8.02 -17.78
CA TYR A 460 27.75 -8.98 -16.94
C TYR A 460 29.21 -9.06 -17.37
N GLU A 461 29.71 -8.04 -18.06
CA GLU A 461 31.13 -7.95 -18.40
C GLU A 461 31.96 -7.96 -17.12
N GLY A 462 33.07 -8.70 -17.12
CA GLY A 462 33.94 -8.80 -15.95
C GLY A 462 33.34 -9.58 -14.77
N PHE A 463 32.20 -10.26 -14.91
CA PHE A 463 31.56 -11.02 -13.82
C PHE A 463 32.53 -12.03 -13.17
N GLU A 464 33.30 -12.78 -13.97
CA GLU A 464 34.32 -13.71 -13.43
C GLU A 464 35.39 -12.98 -12.60
N ALA A 465 35.81 -11.78 -13.02
CA ALA A 465 36.81 -11.00 -12.29
C ALA A 465 36.24 -10.50 -10.95
N VAL A 466 34.99 -10.01 -10.94
CA VAL A 466 34.28 -9.62 -9.71
C VAL A 466 34.12 -10.82 -8.77
N PHE A 467 33.71 -11.97 -9.30
CA PHE A 467 33.62 -13.20 -8.53
C PHE A 467 34.97 -13.56 -7.91
N THR A 468 36.04 -13.60 -8.69
CA THR A 468 37.38 -13.93 -8.18
C THR A 468 37.87 -12.95 -7.13
N GLU A 469 37.66 -11.64 -7.32
CA GLU A 469 38.03 -10.59 -6.35
C GLU A 469 37.46 -10.86 -4.95
N HIS A 470 36.24 -11.39 -4.87
CA HIS A 470 35.56 -11.61 -3.59
C HIS A 470 35.64 -13.04 -3.08
N TYR A 471 35.91 -14.05 -3.91
CA TYR A 471 35.77 -15.46 -3.53
C TYR A 471 37.05 -16.29 -3.62
N ASP A 472 38.19 -15.76 -4.11
CA ASP A 472 39.44 -16.52 -4.31
C ASP A 472 40.00 -17.21 -3.04
N GLN A 473 39.73 -16.67 -1.86
CA GLN A 473 40.14 -17.24 -0.57
C GLN A 473 39.11 -18.22 0.04
N GLU A 474 37.95 -18.41 -0.58
CA GLU A 474 36.90 -19.28 -0.04
C GLU A 474 37.18 -20.76 -0.35
N PRO A 475 36.87 -21.70 0.56
CA PRO A 475 37.18 -23.13 0.37
C PRO A 475 36.42 -23.77 -0.79
N TYR A 476 35.34 -23.13 -1.25
CA TYR A 476 34.50 -23.56 -2.37
C TYR A 476 34.79 -22.80 -3.68
N TYR A 477 35.81 -21.93 -3.72
CA TYR A 477 36.10 -21.07 -4.88
C TYR A 477 36.15 -21.82 -6.23
N GLU A 478 36.96 -22.88 -6.32
CA GLU A 478 37.17 -23.62 -7.57
C GLU A 478 35.89 -24.31 -8.09
N GLU A 479 35.04 -24.77 -7.16
CA GLU A 479 33.73 -25.36 -7.49
C GLU A 479 32.81 -24.32 -8.14
N TYR A 480 32.66 -23.15 -7.51
CA TYR A 480 31.80 -22.09 -8.01
C TYR A 480 32.38 -21.37 -9.24
N LEU A 481 33.71 -21.27 -9.37
CA LEU A 481 34.34 -20.73 -10.58
C LEU A 481 34.01 -21.59 -11.81
N THR A 482 34.02 -22.92 -11.63
CA THR A 482 33.62 -23.86 -12.69
C THR A 482 32.17 -23.63 -13.10
N GLU A 483 31.29 -23.40 -12.12
CA GLU A 483 29.87 -23.13 -12.35
C GLU A 483 29.62 -21.77 -13.02
N VAL A 484 30.30 -20.70 -12.58
CA VAL A 484 30.24 -19.38 -13.21
C VAL A 484 30.64 -19.48 -14.69
N ARG A 485 31.74 -20.17 -14.99
CA ARG A 485 32.19 -20.39 -16.37
C ARG A 485 31.22 -21.23 -17.19
N ARG A 486 30.58 -22.24 -16.58
CA ARG A 486 29.52 -23.04 -17.23
C ARG A 486 28.35 -22.14 -17.65
N ILE A 487 27.85 -21.31 -16.74
CA ILE A 487 26.72 -20.41 -16.97
C ILE A 487 27.07 -19.39 -18.07
N LEU A 488 28.24 -18.74 -17.97
CA LEU A 488 28.69 -17.74 -18.94
C LEU A 488 29.02 -18.32 -20.32
N ALA A 489 29.34 -19.61 -20.44
CA ALA A 489 29.61 -20.25 -21.72
C ALA A 489 28.39 -20.35 -22.64
N VAL A 490 27.17 -20.24 -22.09
CA VAL A 490 25.90 -20.28 -22.83
C VAL A 490 25.60 -18.93 -23.50
N VAL A 491 26.30 -17.86 -23.11
CA VAL A 491 26.15 -16.53 -23.71
C VAL A 491 26.47 -16.58 -25.20
N PRO A 492 25.55 -16.19 -26.10
CA PRO A 492 25.85 -16.08 -27.51
C PRO A 492 26.97 -15.05 -27.69
N ARG A 493 28.14 -15.47 -28.19
CA ARG A 493 29.17 -14.52 -28.63
C ARG A 493 28.60 -13.72 -29.80
N GLU A 494 28.34 -12.44 -29.61
CA GLU A 494 28.08 -11.56 -30.75
C GLU A 494 29.28 -11.62 -31.70
N ASN A 495 29.00 -12.02 -32.95
CA ASN A 495 29.93 -12.21 -34.07
C ASN A 495 31.30 -11.55 -33.92
N GLU A 496 32.32 -12.35 -33.58
CA GLU A 496 33.68 -12.10 -34.03
C GLU A 496 33.70 -12.15 -35.57
N GLY A 497 33.76 -10.99 -36.21
CA GLY A 497 34.29 -10.82 -37.57
C GLY A 497 33.42 -11.32 -38.73
N SER A 498 32.68 -10.39 -39.35
CA SER A 498 32.60 -10.37 -40.81
C SER A 498 33.25 -9.09 -41.30
N SER A 499 34.59 -9.13 -41.29
CA SER A 499 35.40 -8.36 -42.23
C SER A 499 35.21 -8.94 -43.62
N LEU A 500 34.52 -8.21 -44.51
CA LEU A 500 34.79 -8.09 -45.94
C LEU A 500 34.10 -6.85 -46.51
#